data_AF-A0A7Y2H855-F1
#
_entry.id   AF-A0A7Y2H855-F1
#
_cell.length_a   1.000
_cell.length_b   1.000
_cell.length_c   1.000
_cell.angle_alpha   90.00
_cell.angle_beta   90.00
_cell.angle_gamma   90.00
#
_symmetry.space_group_name_H-M   'P 1'
#
loop_
_entity.id
_entity.type
_entity.pdbx_description
1 polymer ?
#
loop_
_entity_poly.entity_id
_entity_poly.type
_entity_poly.pdbx_seq_one_letter_code
_entity_poly.pdbx_strand_id
1 'polypeptide(L)'
;MEVLEYLESLHNHEEDYSDSQNLYETLFQFMEAPLDINTVEYEDLEELQLLSARQINDILLHREKFGDFITVEELQSIASLELSDLKRIRCFIRVKDDSRIKISLKELLRNSSHELYLKWSRILEPQKGYEKDTLGHSEFLGSKDKQFIRWRSSYENKIRFGLTLEKDPGEPFQKDFGTLGYDYLSAHLHGRD
;
A
#
# COMPACT_ATOMS: atom_id res chain seq x y z
N MET A 1 0.96 -11.73 25.08
CA MET A 1 0.87 -12.56 26.30
C MET A 1 0.84 -11.62 27.52
N GLU A 2 1.82 -10.73 27.68
CA GLU A 2 1.93 -9.77 28.80
C GLU A 2 0.74 -8.77 28.96
N VAL A 3 0.19 -8.22 27.86
CA VAL A 3 -0.89 -7.20 27.96
C VAL A 3 -2.24 -7.81 28.36
N LEU A 4 -2.56 -9.02 27.86
CA LEU A 4 -3.80 -9.71 28.24
C LEU A 4 -3.76 -10.15 29.70
N GLU A 5 -2.60 -10.61 30.18
CA GLU A 5 -2.38 -10.97 31.58
C GLU A 5 -2.51 -9.74 32.51
N TYR A 6 -2.03 -8.58 32.07
CA TYR A 6 -2.24 -7.31 32.79
C TYR A 6 -3.72 -6.93 32.87
N LEU A 7 -4.46 -7.02 31.76
CA LEU A 7 -5.90 -6.73 31.75
C LEU A 7 -6.69 -7.71 32.64
N GLU A 8 -6.37 -9.01 32.60
CA GLU A 8 -6.96 -10.00 33.50
C GLU A 8 -6.62 -9.71 34.97
N SER A 9 -5.42 -9.22 35.28
CA SER A 9 -5.05 -8.84 36.63
C SER A 9 -5.86 -7.65 37.15
N LEU A 10 -6.19 -6.67 36.29
CA LEU A 10 -7.04 -5.53 36.65
C LEU A 10 -8.47 -6.00 36.99
N HIS A 11 -9.04 -6.91 36.19
CA HIS A 11 -10.37 -7.48 36.44
C HIS A 11 -10.46 -8.24 37.77
N ASN A 12 -9.37 -8.86 38.21
CA ASN A 12 -9.35 -9.72 39.40
C ASN A 12 -9.01 -8.98 40.72
N HIS A 13 -8.73 -7.67 40.70
CA HIS A 13 -8.38 -6.91 41.91
C HIS A 13 -9.63 -6.49 42.73
N GLU A 14 -9.73 -6.98 43.97
CA GLU A 14 -10.91 -6.87 44.84
C GLU A 14 -11.02 -5.57 45.67
N GLU A 15 -9.97 -4.74 45.75
CA GLU A 15 -9.92 -3.61 46.70
C GLU A 15 -10.73 -2.37 46.25
N ASP A 16 -11.08 -2.25 44.96
CA ASP A 16 -12.01 -1.23 44.43
C ASP A 16 -12.68 -1.71 43.13
N TYR A 17 -13.56 -2.71 43.27
CA TYR A 17 -14.17 -3.47 42.15
C TYR A 17 -14.84 -2.60 41.07
N SER A 18 -15.34 -1.41 41.43
CA SER A 18 -16.01 -0.51 40.47
C SER A 18 -15.01 0.20 39.55
N ASP A 19 -13.89 0.69 40.09
CA ASP A 19 -12.94 1.49 39.34
C ASP A 19 -12.06 0.61 38.44
N SER A 20 -11.68 -0.58 38.92
CA SER A 20 -10.93 -1.55 38.14
C SER A 20 -11.72 -2.11 36.95
N GLN A 21 -13.03 -2.33 37.11
CA GLN A 21 -13.92 -2.76 36.04
C GLN A 21 -14.09 -1.67 34.97
N ASN A 22 -14.27 -0.41 35.37
CA ASN A 22 -14.36 0.72 34.44
C ASN A 22 -13.07 0.89 33.62
N LEU A 23 -11.90 0.82 34.28
CA LEU A 23 -10.61 0.91 33.60
C LEU A 23 -10.39 -0.25 32.61
N TYR A 24 -10.77 -1.48 32.99
CA TYR A 24 -10.71 -2.63 32.10
C TYR A 24 -11.54 -2.41 30.83
N GLU A 25 -12.79 -1.94 30.97
CA GLU A 25 -13.68 -1.67 29.84
C GLU A 25 -13.11 -0.58 28.92
N THR A 26 -12.59 0.51 29.49
CA THR A 26 -11.93 1.59 28.74
C THR A 26 -10.72 1.08 27.95
N LEU A 27 -9.81 0.35 28.59
CA LEU A 27 -8.63 -0.20 27.92
C LEU A 27 -9.00 -1.21 26.84
N PHE A 28 -10.04 -2.03 27.05
CA PHE A 28 -10.53 -2.95 26.04
C PHE A 28 -11.05 -2.22 24.80
N GLN A 29 -11.78 -1.12 24.97
CA GLN A 29 -12.25 -0.27 23.86
C GLN A 29 -11.08 0.30 23.06
N PHE A 30 -10.05 0.83 23.74
CA PHE A 30 -8.86 1.34 23.05
C PHE A 30 -8.01 0.26 22.38
N MET A 31 -8.09 -0.99 22.83
CA MET A 31 -7.46 -2.11 22.13
C MET A 31 -8.17 -2.43 20.81
N GLU A 32 -9.50 -2.32 20.76
CA GLU A 32 -10.27 -2.47 19.51
C GLU A 32 -10.12 -1.26 18.58
N ALA A 33 -10.03 -0.05 19.14
CA ALA A 33 -9.87 1.19 18.42
C ALA A 33 -8.73 2.06 19.00
N PRO A 34 -7.46 1.77 18.64
CA PRO A 34 -6.32 2.50 19.18
C PRO A 34 -6.33 3.99 18.84
N LEU A 35 -5.92 4.77 19.84
CA LEU A 35 -5.73 6.21 19.77
C LEU A 35 -4.66 6.59 18.75
N ASP A 36 -4.94 7.56 17.89
CA ASP A 36 -3.96 8.06 16.93
C ASP A 36 -3.09 9.14 17.59
N ILE A 37 -1.82 8.81 17.83
CA ILE A 37 -0.87 9.66 18.58
C ILE A 37 -0.70 11.05 17.95
N ASN A 38 -0.96 11.17 16.64
CA ASN A 38 -0.87 12.43 15.91
C ASN A 38 -2.10 13.33 16.08
N THR A 39 -3.24 12.79 16.49
CA THR A 39 -4.49 13.58 16.64
C THR A 39 -5.01 13.64 18.07
N VAL A 40 -4.51 12.81 18.98
CA VAL A 40 -4.97 12.79 20.38
C VAL A 40 -4.71 14.08 21.14
N GLU A 41 -5.61 14.40 22.04
CA GLU A 41 -5.49 15.45 23.04
C GLU A 41 -4.97 14.88 24.37
N TYR A 42 -4.78 15.75 25.36
CA TYR A 42 -4.24 15.33 26.66
C TYR A 42 -5.18 14.36 27.37
N GLU A 43 -6.47 14.68 27.32
CA GLU A 43 -7.57 13.95 27.96
C GLU A 43 -7.65 12.51 27.42
N ASP A 44 -7.47 12.31 26.11
CA ASP A 44 -7.49 10.98 25.48
C ASP A 44 -6.38 10.07 26.07
N LEU A 45 -5.19 10.62 26.29
CA LEU A 45 -4.06 9.86 26.85
C LEU A 45 -4.18 9.68 28.37
N GLU A 46 -4.87 10.59 29.05
CA GLU A 46 -5.16 10.50 30.48
C GLU A 46 -6.18 9.39 30.77
N GLU A 47 -7.15 9.17 29.88
CA GLU A 47 -8.14 8.07 29.98
C GLU A 47 -7.49 6.69 30.01
N LEU A 48 -6.29 6.52 29.43
CA LEU A 48 -5.55 5.27 29.52
C LEU A 48 -5.14 4.95 30.97
N GLN A 49 -4.90 5.95 31.81
CA GLN A 49 -4.35 5.81 33.17
C GLN A 49 -3.04 4.99 33.23
N LEU A 50 -2.34 4.84 32.10
CA LEU A 50 -1.07 4.12 31.97
C LEU A 50 0.15 5.04 31.94
N LEU A 51 -0.09 6.35 31.80
CA LEU A 51 0.93 7.38 31.67
C LEU A 51 0.76 8.43 32.75
N SER A 52 1.87 8.94 33.25
CA SER A 52 1.87 10.10 34.14
C SER A 52 1.60 11.39 33.35
N ALA A 53 1.05 12.40 34.02
CA ALA A 53 0.84 13.73 33.44
C ALA A 53 2.10 14.31 32.78
N ARG A 54 3.29 14.02 33.32
CA ARG A 54 4.56 14.44 32.71
C ARG A 54 4.81 13.75 31.37
N GLN A 55 4.61 12.43 31.31
CA GLN A 55 4.81 11.65 30.08
C GLN A 55 3.84 12.10 28.98
N ILE A 56 2.58 12.35 29.33
CA ILE A 56 1.57 12.85 28.37
C ILE A 56 2.00 14.21 27.81
N ASN A 57 2.40 15.15 28.68
CA ASN A 57 2.87 16.46 28.23
C ASN A 57 4.12 16.36 27.35
N ASP A 58 5.10 15.53 27.72
CA ASP A 58 6.33 15.36 26.93
C ASP A 58 6.03 14.74 25.54
N ILE A 59 5.02 13.87 25.41
CA ILE A 59 4.50 13.37 24.12
C ILE A 59 3.93 14.50 23.27
N LEU A 60 3.02 15.29 23.83
CA LEU A 60 2.35 16.38 23.10
C LEU A 60 3.35 17.47 22.68
N LEU A 61 4.28 17.83 23.57
CA LEU A 61 5.36 18.77 23.27
C LEU A 61 6.31 18.26 22.20
N HIS A 62 6.62 16.96 22.19
CA HIS A 62 7.43 16.36 21.14
C HIS A 62 6.73 16.50 19.78
N ARG A 63 5.44 16.16 19.70
CA ARG A 63 4.61 16.34 18.49
C ARG A 63 4.59 17.80 18.02
N GLU A 64 4.37 18.74 18.94
CA GLU A 64 4.34 20.17 18.62
C GLU A 64 5.69 20.66 18.04
N LYS A 65 6.80 20.16 18.60
CA LYS A 65 8.14 20.61 18.24
C LYS A 65 8.69 19.99 16.96
N PHE A 66 8.41 18.71 16.71
CA PHE A 66 9.01 17.93 15.63
C PHE A 66 8.02 17.55 14.52
N GLY A 67 6.72 17.76 14.74
CA GLY A 67 5.65 17.36 13.83
C GLY A 67 5.10 15.98 14.15
N ASP A 68 4.31 15.45 13.22
CA ASP A 68 3.67 14.15 13.33
C ASP A 68 4.70 13.02 13.48
N PHE A 69 4.39 12.07 14.37
CA PHE A 69 5.12 10.82 14.50
C PHE A 69 4.96 9.97 13.24
N ILE A 70 6.05 9.39 12.76
CA ILE A 70 6.06 8.48 11.60
C ILE A 70 5.75 7.05 12.05
N THR A 71 6.27 6.65 13.21
CA THR A 71 6.00 5.35 13.82
C THR A 71 5.87 5.47 15.33
N VAL A 72 5.17 4.53 15.97
CA VAL A 72 4.99 4.52 17.44
C VAL A 72 6.34 4.39 18.16
N GLU A 73 7.33 3.75 17.54
CA GLU A 73 8.67 3.57 18.10
C GLU A 73 9.42 4.90 18.32
N GLU A 74 9.06 5.98 17.62
CA GLU A 74 9.67 7.30 17.82
C GLU A 74 9.43 7.85 19.23
N LEU A 75 8.42 7.38 19.94
CA LEU A 75 8.18 7.70 21.35
C LEU A 75 9.38 7.32 22.24
N GLN A 76 10.26 6.40 21.81
CA GLN A 76 11.52 6.07 22.51
C GLN A 76 12.49 7.25 22.62
N SER A 77 12.35 8.27 21.77
CA SER A 77 13.18 9.47 21.82
C SER A 77 12.82 10.43 22.95
N ILE A 78 11.65 10.23 23.58
CA ILE A 78 11.13 11.09 24.64
C ILE A 78 11.72 10.65 25.97
N ALA A 79 12.50 11.53 26.61
CA ALA A 79 13.28 11.20 27.79
C ALA A 79 12.46 10.76 29.02
N SER A 80 11.17 11.09 29.09
CA SER A 80 10.27 10.66 30.16
C SER A 80 9.68 9.26 29.97
N LEU A 81 9.86 8.66 28.79
CA LEU A 81 9.33 7.34 28.46
C LEU A 81 10.43 6.28 28.57
N GLU A 82 10.14 5.24 29.33
CA GLU A 82 10.95 4.03 29.39
C GLU A 82 10.39 2.95 28.46
N LEU A 83 11.21 1.93 28.16
CA LEU A 83 10.76 0.78 27.35
C LEU A 83 9.58 0.04 28.00
N SER A 84 9.47 0.07 29.33
CA SER A 84 8.35 -0.47 30.11
C SER A 84 7.05 0.28 29.80
N ASP A 85 7.08 1.62 29.75
CA ASP A 85 5.94 2.47 29.40
C ASP A 85 5.45 2.16 27.97
N LEU A 86 6.37 2.11 27.03
CA LEU A 86 6.04 1.85 25.62
C LEU A 86 5.42 0.49 25.41
N LYS A 87 5.91 -0.54 26.12
CA LYS A 87 5.30 -1.88 26.09
C LYS A 87 3.87 -1.87 26.62
N ARG A 88 3.60 -1.11 27.69
CA ARG A 88 2.25 -0.99 28.27
C ARG A 88 1.28 -0.31 27.31
N ILE A 89 1.68 0.80 26.70
CA ILE A 89 0.76 1.59 25.88
C ILE A 89 0.62 1.08 24.43
N ARG A 90 1.53 0.21 23.96
CA ARG A 90 1.63 -0.21 22.55
C ARG A 90 0.32 -0.70 21.92
N CYS A 91 -0.54 -1.34 22.69
CA CYS A 91 -1.81 -1.89 22.19
C CYS A 91 -2.94 -0.85 22.11
N PHE A 92 -2.77 0.31 22.74
CA PHE A 92 -3.82 1.34 22.86
C PHE A 92 -3.54 2.58 22.01
N ILE A 93 -2.34 2.67 21.42
CA ILE A 93 -1.95 3.76 20.55
C ILE A 93 -1.51 3.24 19.18
N ARG A 94 -1.66 4.09 18.17
CA ARG A 94 -1.16 3.87 16.82
C ARG A 94 -0.67 5.19 16.24
N VAL A 95 0.18 5.10 15.23
CA VAL A 95 0.31 6.16 14.23
C VAL A 95 -0.62 5.77 13.11
N LYS A 96 -1.68 6.54 12.87
CA LYS A 96 -2.48 6.31 11.69
C LYS A 96 -1.63 6.64 10.48
N ASP A 97 -1.47 5.65 9.61
CA ASP A 97 -0.81 5.87 8.34
C ASP A 97 -1.75 6.67 7.42
N ASP A 98 -1.78 7.99 7.61
CA ASP A 98 -2.43 8.91 6.69
C ASP A 98 -1.59 9.05 5.40
N SER A 99 -0.44 8.37 5.32
CA SER A 99 0.17 7.93 4.06
C SER A 99 -0.59 6.73 3.45
N ARG A 100 -1.93 6.79 3.50
CA ARG A 100 -2.69 6.55 2.26
C ARG A 100 -2.21 7.59 1.27
N ILE A 101 -1.11 7.25 0.63
CA ILE A 101 -0.46 7.90 -0.49
C ILE A 101 -1.58 8.49 -1.35
N LYS A 102 -1.94 9.76 -1.13
CA LYS A 102 -2.81 10.53 -2.02
C LYS A 102 -1.98 10.95 -3.22
N ILE A 103 -1.22 10.02 -3.80
CA ILE A 103 -0.54 10.28 -5.05
C ILE A 103 -1.65 10.35 -6.08
N SER A 104 -1.84 11.53 -6.64
CA SER A 104 -2.67 11.69 -7.80
C SER A 104 -2.10 10.84 -8.94
N LEU A 105 -2.94 10.22 -9.78
CA LEU A 105 -2.47 9.48 -10.96
C LEU A 105 -1.49 10.30 -11.82
N LYS A 106 -1.66 11.63 -11.82
CA LYS A 106 -0.77 12.58 -12.50
C LYS A 106 0.63 12.63 -11.88
N GLU A 107 0.75 12.65 -10.56
CA GLU A 107 2.05 12.60 -9.88
C GLU A 107 2.71 11.24 -10.03
N LEU A 108 1.94 10.16 -9.95
CA LEU A 108 2.44 8.80 -10.20
C LEU A 108 3.04 8.69 -11.60
N LEU A 109 2.35 9.22 -12.62
CA LEU A 109 2.81 9.23 -14.00
C LEU A 109 3.95 10.21 -14.25
N ARG A 110 3.98 11.38 -13.59
CA ARG A 110 5.03 12.40 -13.84
C ARG A 110 6.35 12.05 -13.16
N ASN A 111 6.28 11.51 -11.95
CA ASN A 111 7.45 11.28 -11.11
C ASN A 111 7.92 9.81 -11.15
N SER A 112 7.33 8.97 -12.00
CA SER A 112 7.83 7.62 -12.26
C SER A 112 8.89 7.60 -13.36
N SER A 113 9.77 6.59 -13.29
CA SER A 113 10.68 6.25 -14.39
C SER A 113 9.93 5.40 -15.42
N HIS A 114 10.01 5.79 -16.68
CA HIS A 114 9.32 5.12 -17.79
C HIS A 114 10.32 4.44 -18.71
N GLU A 115 10.06 3.17 -19.02
CA GLU A 115 10.79 2.40 -20.01
C GLU A 115 9.84 1.96 -21.11
N LEU A 116 10.19 2.25 -22.36
CA LEU A 116 9.44 1.83 -23.53
C LEU A 116 10.34 0.97 -24.43
N TYR A 117 9.91 -0.27 -24.64
CA TYR A 117 10.56 -1.20 -25.57
C TYR A 117 9.66 -1.42 -26.78
N LEU A 118 10.19 -1.11 -27.97
CA LEU A 118 9.51 -1.26 -29.24
C LEU A 118 10.32 -2.17 -30.15
N LYS A 119 9.67 -3.20 -30.68
CA LYS A 119 10.27 -4.09 -31.68
C LYS A 119 9.29 -4.32 -32.81
N TRP A 120 9.76 -4.05 -34.01
CA TRP A 120 9.05 -4.38 -35.25
C TRP A 120 9.94 -5.30 -36.10
N SER A 121 9.33 -6.32 -36.68
CA SER A 121 10.04 -7.28 -37.54
C SER A 121 9.11 -7.87 -38.60
N ARG A 122 9.70 -8.23 -39.75
CA ARG A 122 9.01 -8.85 -40.88
C ARG A 122 9.98 -9.77 -41.62
N ILE A 123 9.47 -10.89 -42.13
CA ILE A 123 10.19 -11.76 -43.07
C ILE A 123 10.07 -11.17 -44.48
N LEU A 124 11.21 -10.89 -45.11
CA LEU A 124 11.25 -10.30 -46.47
C LEU A 124 11.01 -11.33 -47.57
N GLU A 125 11.27 -12.60 -47.28
CA GLU A 125 11.05 -13.68 -48.23
C GLU A 125 9.54 -13.85 -48.54
N PRO A 126 9.19 -14.14 -49.81
CA PRO A 126 7.84 -14.55 -50.15
C PRO A 126 7.44 -15.80 -49.37
N GLN A 127 6.25 -15.77 -48.76
CA GLN A 127 5.74 -16.85 -47.94
C GLN A 127 4.44 -17.34 -48.57
N LYS A 128 4.39 -18.63 -48.92
CA LYS A 128 3.26 -19.26 -49.62
C LYS A 128 1.91 -19.02 -48.96
N GLY A 129 1.84 -19.00 -47.62
CA GLY A 129 0.59 -18.76 -46.88
C GLY A 129 -0.05 -17.38 -47.13
N TYR A 130 0.73 -16.39 -47.61
CA TYR A 130 0.22 -15.05 -47.96
C TYR A 130 -0.06 -14.89 -49.47
N GLU A 131 0.27 -15.90 -50.28
CA GLU A 131 -0.08 -15.91 -51.68
C GLU A 131 -1.53 -16.36 -51.83
N LYS A 132 -2.24 -15.76 -52.78
CA LYS A 132 -3.62 -16.15 -53.08
C LYS A 132 -3.58 -17.39 -53.97
N ASP A 133 -4.29 -18.43 -53.56
CA ASP A 133 -4.52 -19.62 -54.38
C ASP A 133 -5.33 -19.25 -55.65
N THR A 134 -5.44 -20.20 -56.58
CA THR A 134 -6.22 -20.12 -57.83
C THR A 134 -7.68 -19.70 -57.61
N LEU A 135 -8.23 -19.93 -56.41
CA LEU A 135 -9.58 -19.51 -55.98
C LEU A 135 -9.60 -18.14 -55.28
N GLY A 136 -8.47 -17.45 -55.16
CA GLY A 136 -8.34 -16.13 -54.54
C GLY A 136 -8.20 -16.12 -53.01
N HIS A 137 -8.18 -17.30 -52.37
CA HIS A 137 -8.04 -17.45 -50.92
C HIS A 137 -6.57 -17.46 -50.49
N SER A 138 -6.27 -16.87 -49.33
CA SER A 138 -4.95 -16.91 -48.68
C SER A 138 -5.12 -17.48 -47.27
N GLU A 139 -4.14 -18.26 -46.80
CA GLU A 139 -4.17 -18.86 -45.46
C GLU A 139 -4.03 -17.82 -44.34
N PHE A 140 -3.35 -16.70 -44.61
CA PHE A 140 -3.20 -15.58 -43.67
C PHE A 140 -3.96 -14.34 -44.15
N LEU A 141 -4.85 -13.81 -43.30
CA LEU A 141 -5.69 -12.65 -43.62
C LEU A 141 -5.06 -11.31 -43.22
N GLY A 142 -4.03 -11.34 -42.36
CA GLY A 142 -3.36 -10.17 -41.80
C GLY A 142 -2.01 -9.81 -42.41
N SER A 143 -1.33 -8.83 -41.80
CA SER A 143 0.01 -8.39 -42.25
C SER A 143 1.12 -9.34 -41.80
N LYS A 144 2.22 -9.38 -42.56
CA LYS A 144 3.47 -10.11 -42.22
C LYS A 144 4.26 -9.49 -41.06
N ASP A 145 3.74 -8.42 -40.46
CA ASP A 145 4.43 -7.68 -39.42
C ASP A 145 4.21 -8.32 -38.06
N LYS A 146 5.31 -8.59 -37.38
CA LYS A 146 5.34 -8.82 -35.94
C LYS A 146 5.65 -7.51 -35.23
N GLN A 147 4.81 -7.17 -34.25
CA GLN A 147 4.97 -5.99 -33.41
C GLN A 147 5.00 -6.42 -31.95
N PHE A 148 5.93 -5.84 -31.19
CA PHE A 148 6.04 -6.07 -29.76
C PHE A 148 6.29 -4.73 -29.08
N ILE A 149 5.41 -4.39 -28.15
CA ILE A 149 5.44 -3.14 -27.40
C ILE A 149 5.38 -3.51 -25.93
N ARG A 150 6.36 -3.06 -25.15
CA ARG A 150 6.34 -3.20 -23.69
C ARG A 150 6.62 -1.86 -23.04
N TRP A 151 5.68 -1.40 -22.22
CA TRP A 151 5.84 -0.21 -21.40
C TRP A 151 5.93 -0.62 -19.93
N ARG A 152 6.90 -0.06 -19.21
CA ARG A 152 7.05 -0.22 -17.76
C ARG A 152 7.16 1.15 -17.11
N SER A 153 6.51 1.32 -15.97
CA SER A 153 6.58 2.51 -15.14
C SER A 153 6.90 2.12 -13.70
N SER A 154 7.92 2.73 -13.10
CA SER A 154 8.31 2.50 -11.69
C SER A 154 8.32 3.81 -10.91
N TYR A 155 7.56 3.85 -9.82
CA TYR A 155 7.51 4.97 -8.88
C TYR A 155 8.17 4.57 -7.56
N GLU A 156 9.31 5.20 -7.24
CA GLU A 156 10.05 5.10 -5.97
C GLU A 156 10.19 3.68 -5.39
N ASN A 157 10.29 2.65 -6.25
CA ASN A 157 10.27 1.22 -5.89
C ASN A 157 9.01 0.72 -5.13
N LYS A 158 8.05 1.60 -4.83
CA LYS A 158 6.78 1.28 -4.17
C LYS A 158 5.76 0.74 -5.14
N ILE A 159 5.67 1.31 -6.34
CA ILE A 159 4.66 0.93 -7.35
C ILE A 159 5.35 0.66 -8.69
N ARG A 160 5.04 -0.49 -9.28
CA ARG A 160 5.47 -0.88 -10.63
C ARG A 160 4.27 -1.26 -11.48
N PHE A 161 4.17 -0.66 -12.65
CA PHE A 161 3.18 -1.00 -13.66
C PHE A 161 3.88 -1.51 -14.91
N GLY A 162 3.30 -2.51 -15.57
CA GLY A 162 3.77 -3.00 -16.85
C GLY A 162 2.63 -3.35 -17.79
N LEU A 163 2.76 -2.95 -19.04
CA LEU A 163 1.87 -3.24 -20.15
C LEU A 163 2.67 -3.91 -21.27
N THR A 164 2.17 -5.02 -21.82
CA THR A 164 2.75 -5.66 -23.01
C THR A 164 1.66 -5.89 -24.04
N LEU A 165 1.96 -5.49 -25.28
CA LEU A 165 1.16 -5.73 -26.47
C LEU A 165 2.01 -6.50 -27.46
N GLU A 166 1.49 -7.60 -27.99
CA GLU A 166 2.12 -8.34 -29.08
C GLU A 166 1.12 -8.52 -30.21
N LYS A 167 1.63 -8.54 -31.44
CA LYS A 167 0.89 -8.91 -32.63
C LYS A 167 1.76 -9.85 -33.44
N ASP A 168 1.25 -11.02 -33.75
CA ASP A 168 1.89 -11.97 -34.63
C ASP A 168 1.61 -11.73 -36.12
N PRO A 169 2.49 -12.25 -37.00
CA PRO A 169 2.28 -12.21 -38.44
C PRO A 169 1.04 -13.02 -38.85
N GLY A 170 0.27 -12.49 -39.79
CA GLY A 170 -0.79 -13.22 -40.49
C GLY A 170 -2.18 -13.11 -39.86
N GLU A 171 -2.27 -12.59 -38.63
CA GLU A 171 -3.54 -12.28 -37.98
C GLU A 171 -4.08 -10.90 -38.41
N PRO A 172 -5.38 -10.80 -38.78
CA PRO A 172 -6.01 -9.54 -39.08
C PRO A 172 -6.16 -8.70 -37.80
N PHE A 173 -6.06 -7.37 -37.93
CA PHE A 173 -6.49 -6.47 -36.86
C PHE A 173 -8.01 -6.61 -36.68
N GLN A 174 -8.46 -7.50 -35.79
CA GLN A 174 -9.87 -7.62 -35.43
C GLN A 174 -10.27 -6.42 -34.58
N LYS A 175 -11.33 -5.72 -35.01
CA LYS A 175 -11.89 -4.53 -34.35
C LYS A 175 -12.81 -4.88 -33.18
N ASP A 176 -12.95 -6.16 -32.84
CA ASP A 176 -13.89 -6.59 -31.81
C ASP A 176 -13.30 -6.31 -30.41
N PHE A 177 -13.82 -5.23 -29.85
CA PHE A 177 -13.72 -4.66 -28.50
C PHE A 177 -13.03 -5.54 -27.44
N GLY A 178 -11.71 -5.43 -27.34
CA GLY A 178 -10.97 -5.93 -26.18
C GLY A 178 -9.46 -5.65 -26.21
N THR A 179 -8.83 -5.85 -27.36
CA THR A 179 -7.35 -5.93 -27.44
C THR A 179 -6.70 -4.88 -28.34
N LEU A 180 -7.41 -3.82 -28.75
CA LEU A 180 -6.89 -2.81 -29.70
C LEU A 180 -6.37 -3.43 -31.03
N GLY A 181 -6.84 -4.64 -31.38
CA GLY A 181 -6.42 -5.38 -32.57
C GLY A 181 -5.05 -6.07 -32.45
N TYR A 182 -4.50 -6.16 -31.25
CA TYR A 182 -3.39 -7.03 -30.89
C TYR A 182 -3.93 -8.40 -30.45
N ASP A 183 -3.18 -9.48 -30.69
CA ASP A 183 -3.58 -10.84 -30.30
C ASP A 183 -3.27 -11.12 -28.82
N TYR A 184 -2.24 -10.46 -28.29
CA TYR A 184 -1.85 -10.54 -26.90
C TYR A 184 -1.78 -9.16 -26.24
N LEU A 185 -2.50 -9.03 -25.12
CA LEU A 185 -2.48 -7.88 -24.23
C LEU A 185 -2.32 -8.38 -22.78
N SER A 186 -1.27 -7.92 -22.09
CA SER A 186 -1.11 -8.15 -20.66
C SER A 186 -0.78 -6.88 -19.89
N ALA A 187 -1.38 -6.77 -18.71
CA ALA A 187 -1.14 -5.69 -17.76
C ALA A 187 -0.86 -6.29 -16.38
N HIS A 188 0.11 -5.72 -15.66
CA HIS A 188 0.43 -6.11 -14.29
C HIS A 188 0.76 -4.89 -13.43
N LEU A 189 0.32 -4.95 -12.17
CA LEU A 189 0.59 -3.96 -11.14
C LEU A 189 1.22 -4.67 -9.94
N HIS A 190 2.30 -4.10 -9.41
CA HIS A 190 2.97 -4.59 -8.21
C HIS A 190 3.20 -3.44 -7.25
N GLY A 191 2.66 -3.58 -6.03
CA GLY A 191 2.86 -2.66 -4.92
C GLY A 191 3.68 -3.32 -3.82
N ARG A 192 4.55 -2.56 -3.16
CA ARG A 192 5.24 -2.96 -1.94
C ARG A 192 4.86 -1.97 -0.83
N ASP A 193 4.38 -2.49 0.29
CA ASP A 193 4.17 -1.73 1.53
C ASP A 193 5.51 -1.17 2.05
#